data_AF-A0A6V8MZC1-F1
#
_entry.id   AF-A0A6V8MZC1-F1
#
_cell.length_a   1.000
_cell.length_b   1.000
_cell.length_c   1.000
_cell.angle_alpha   90.00
_cell.angle_beta   90.00
_cell.angle_gamma   90.00
#
_symmetry.space_group_name_H-M   'P 1'
#
loop_
_entity.id
_entity.type
_entity.pdbx_description
1 polymer ?
#
loop_
_entity_poly.entity_id
_entity_poly.type
_entity_poly.pdbx_seq_one_letter_code
_entity_poly.pdbx_strand_id
1 'polypeptide(L)'
;MFELFEKAVLTALGAAALTQKKGEELIQEMKSRYKISEEEGRAFLDRIQEMARTGQQKTAEVAEAEVKKALDRMGMVSRDDYDRLERRVRALEALAAESVTSQPEDECLG
;
A
#
# COMPACT_ATOMS: atom_id res chain seq x y z
N MET A 1 -31.95 14.06 -10.17
CA MET A 1 -31.90 13.25 -11.42
C MET A 1 -30.48 13.14 -11.96
N PHE A 2 -29.74 14.24 -12.06
CA PHE A 2 -28.34 14.22 -12.53
C PHE A 2 -27.44 13.27 -11.70
N GLU A 3 -27.54 13.26 -10.38
CA GLU A 3 -26.76 12.35 -9.53
C GLU A 3 -26.94 10.85 -9.81
N LEU A 4 -28.14 10.42 -10.23
CA LEU A 4 -28.40 9.01 -10.54
C LEU A 4 -27.70 8.62 -11.85
N PHE A 5 -27.68 9.54 -12.81
CA PHE A 5 -26.94 9.41 -14.05
C PHE A 5 -25.43 9.41 -13.81
N GLU A 6 -24.92 10.32 -12.97
CA GLU A 6 -23.51 10.33 -12.55
C GLU A 6 -23.08 8.97 -11.96
N LYS A 7 -23.89 8.40 -11.07
CA LYS A 7 -23.64 7.07 -10.50
C LYS A 7 -23.67 5.95 -11.54
N ALA A 8 -24.63 5.99 -12.47
CA ALA A 8 -24.72 5.00 -13.55
C ALA A 8 -23.49 5.07 -14.48
N VAL A 9 -23.07 6.28 -14.83
CA VAL A 9 -21.87 6.56 -15.61
C VAL A 9 -20.62 6.05 -14.90
N LEU A 10 -20.45 6.38 -13.62
CA LEU A 10 -19.32 5.92 -12.80
C LEU A 10 -19.28 4.39 -12.67
N THR A 11 -20.44 3.75 -12.56
CA THR A 11 -20.53 2.28 -12.48
C THR A 11 -20.15 1.64 -13.81
N ALA A 12 -20.64 2.19 -14.93
CA ALA A 12 -20.27 1.73 -16.27
C ALA A 12 -18.78 1.94 -16.56
N LEU A 13 -18.23 3.08 -16.15
CA LEU A 13 -16.81 3.39 -16.25
C LEU A 13 -15.93 2.51 -15.36
N GLY A 14 -16.38 2.21 -14.13
CA GLY A 14 -15.73 1.28 -13.23
C GLY A 14 -15.65 -0.14 -13.82
N ALA A 15 -16.69 -0.56 -14.54
CA ALA A 15 -16.70 -1.83 -15.27
C ALA A 15 -15.80 -1.84 -16.52
N ALA A 16 -15.54 -0.66 -17.13
CA ALA A 16 -14.79 -0.53 -18.39
C ALA A 16 -13.32 -0.08 -18.23
N ALA A 17 -12.83 0.10 -16.99
CA ALA A 17 -11.55 0.72 -16.66
C ALA A 17 -11.40 2.18 -17.13
N LEU A 18 -11.35 3.11 -16.18
CA LEU A 18 -11.21 4.54 -16.45
C LEU A 18 -9.81 4.86 -16.99
N THR A 19 -9.73 5.57 -18.12
CA THR A 19 -8.49 6.22 -18.60
C THR A 19 -8.71 7.71 -18.73
N GLN A 20 -7.65 8.54 -18.58
CA GLN A 20 -7.75 10.00 -18.69
C GLN A 20 -8.45 10.43 -19.99
N LYS A 21 -8.04 9.83 -21.11
CA LYS A 21 -8.61 10.11 -22.44
C LYS A 21 -10.11 9.77 -22.52
N LYS A 22 -10.55 8.64 -21.95
CA LYS A 22 -11.98 8.27 -21.93
C LYS A 22 -12.82 9.18 -21.03
N GLY A 23 -12.24 9.68 -19.94
CA GLY A 23 -12.91 10.65 -19.07
C GLY A 23 -13.17 11.99 -19.79
N GLU A 24 -12.16 12.51 -20.49
CA GLU A 24 -12.28 13.77 -21.26
C GLU A 24 -13.31 13.68 -22.39
N GLU A 25 -13.30 12.57 -23.16
CA GLU A 25 -14.29 12.32 -24.22
C GLU A 25 -15.71 12.28 -23.66
N LEU A 26 -15.93 11.59 -22.54
CA LEU A 26 -17.26 11.43 -21.96
C LEU A 26 -17.82 12.76 -21.44
N ILE A 27 -16.96 13.60 -20.87
CA ILE A 27 -17.36 14.94 -20.41
C ILE A 27 -17.75 15.83 -21.59
N GLN A 28 -17.02 15.75 -22.71
CA GLN A 28 -17.37 16.48 -23.93
C GLN A 28 -18.69 15.99 -24.53
N GLU A 29 -18.96 14.68 -24.52
CA GLU A 29 -20.27 14.14 -24.93
C GLU A 29 -21.39 14.57 -23.97
N MET A 30 -21.12 14.62 -22.66
CA MET A 30 -22.07 15.10 -21.67
C MET A 30 -22.41 16.58 -21.88
N LYS A 31 -21.43 17.46 -22.12
CA LYS A 31 -21.69 18.90 -22.40
C LYS A 31 -22.42 19.14 -23.72
N SER A 32 -22.12 18.35 -24.75
CA SER A 32 -22.66 18.57 -26.10
C SER A 32 -24.00 17.90 -26.34
N ARG A 33 -24.22 16.70 -25.79
CA ARG A 33 -25.47 15.93 -25.99
C ARG A 33 -26.47 16.12 -24.87
N TYR A 34 -26.02 16.44 -23.66
CA TYR A 34 -26.88 16.70 -22.52
C TYR A 34 -26.76 18.19 -22.16
N LYS A 35 -27.89 18.84 -21.88
CA LYS A 35 -27.92 20.25 -21.44
C LYS A 35 -27.44 20.39 -19.98
N ILE A 36 -26.24 19.88 -19.70
CA ILE A 36 -25.61 19.99 -18.39
C ILE A 36 -25.01 21.39 -18.30
N SER A 37 -25.26 22.08 -17.18
CA SER A 37 -24.67 23.39 -16.97
C SER A 37 -23.15 23.28 -16.74
N GLU A 38 -22.39 24.36 -16.99
CA GLU A 38 -20.95 24.35 -16.67
C GLU A 38 -20.68 24.04 -15.19
N GLU A 39 -21.59 24.47 -14.32
CA GLU A 39 -21.50 24.31 -12.87
C GLU A 39 -21.68 22.83 -12.46
N GLU A 40 -22.68 22.16 -13.02
CA GLU A 40 -22.93 20.71 -12.81
C GLU A 40 -21.77 19.86 -13.36
N GLY A 41 -21.24 20.23 -14.53
CA GLY A 41 -20.10 19.54 -15.13
C GLY A 41 -18.81 19.68 -14.32
N ARG A 42 -18.55 20.88 -13.75
CA ARG A 42 -17.42 21.10 -12.83
C ARG A 42 -17.58 20.29 -11.55
N ALA A 43 -18.76 20.33 -10.92
CA ALA A 43 -19.03 19.56 -9.70
C ALA A 43 -18.87 18.04 -9.91
N PHE A 44 -19.23 17.52 -11.09
CA PHE A 44 -19.01 16.12 -11.43
C PHE A 44 -17.51 15.76 -11.56
N LEU A 45 -16.74 16.62 -12.23
CA LEU A 45 -15.29 16.49 -12.39
C LEU A 45 -14.57 16.47 -11.05
N ASP A 46 -14.91 17.42 -10.17
CA ASP A 46 -14.30 17.53 -8.84
C ASP A 46 -14.60 16.26 -8.02
N ARG A 47 -15.83 15.74 -8.10
CA ARG A 47 -16.20 14.47 -7.46
C ARG A 47 -15.41 13.27 -7.98
N ILE A 48 -15.20 13.18 -9.30
CA ILE A 48 -14.37 12.12 -9.90
C ILE A 48 -12.94 12.20 -9.37
N GLN A 49 -12.35 13.40 -9.35
CA GLN A 49 -10.98 13.58 -8.88
C GLN A 49 -10.84 13.24 -7.39
N GLU A 50 -11.79 13.67 -6.57
CA GLU A 50 -11.82 13.39 -5.14
C GLU A 50 -11.93 11.88 -4.86
N MET A 51 -12.84 11.19 -5.57
CA MET A 51 -12.99 9.74 -5.46
C MET A 51 -11.75 9.00 -5.96
N ALA A 52 -11.12 9.45 -7.03
CA ALA A 52 -9.90 8.85 -7.55
C ALA A 52 -8.76 8.96 -6.53
N ARG A 53 -8.54 10.14 -5.94
CA ARG A 53 -7.52 10.35 -4.90
C ARG A 53 -7.79 9.49 -3.67
N THR A 54 -9.02 9.57 -3.13
CA THR A 54 -9.40 8.82 -1.93
C THR A 54 -9.35 7.31 -2.16
N GLY A 55 -9.79 6.87 -3.35
CA GLY A 55 -9.75 5.48 -3.77
C GLY A 55 -8.32 4.95 -3.86
N GLN A 56 -7.42 5.68 -4.53
CA GLN A 56 -6.01 5.30 -4.66
C GLN A 56 -5.33 5.11 -3.30
N GLN A 57 -5.54 6.03 -2.36
CA GLN A 57 -4.92 5.94 -1.04
C GLN A 57 -5.42 4.74 -0.24
N LYS A 58 -6.74 4.53 -0.17
CA LYS A 58 -7.33 3.36 0.50
C LYS A 58 -6.93 2.05 -0.15
N THR A 59 -6.89 2.00 -1.48
CA THR A 59 -6.47 0.80 -2.22
C THR A 59 -5.00 0.49 -1.97
N ALA A 60 -4.13 1.51 -1.92
CA ALA A 60 -2.72 1.33 -1.59
C ALA A 60 -2.54 0.77 -0.17
N GLU A 61 -3.23 1.32 0.82
CA GLU A 61 -3.19 0.84 2.21
C GLU A 61 -3.65 -0.62 2.34
N VAL A 62 -4.77 -0.97 1.67
CA VAL A 62 -5.29 -2.35 1.69
C VAL A 62 -4.34 -3.30 0.98
N ALA A 63 -3.78 -2.90 -0.17
CA ALA A 63 -2.83 -3.72 -0.91
C ALA A 63 -1.55 -3.95 -0.10
N GLU A 64 -1.00 -2.91 0.54
CA GLU A 64 0.17 -3.01 1.41
C GLU A 64 -0.11 -3.96 2.59
N ALA A 65 -1.27 -3.80 3.25
CA ALA A 65 -1.66 -4.65 4.35
C ALA A 65 -1.79 -6.13 3.95
N GLU A 66 -2.37 -6.43 2.77
CA GLU A 66 -2.50 -7.81 2.31
C GLU A 66 -1.17 -8.41 1.85
N VAL A 67 -0.31 -7.62 1.20
CA VAL A 67 1.06 -8.06 0.88
C VAL A 67 1.81 -8.39 2.17
N LYS A 68 1.74 -7.52 3.19
CA LYS A 68 2.39 -7.77 4.48
C LYS A 68 1.87 -9.05 5.15
N LYS A 69 0.55 -9.24 5.21
CA LYS A 69 -0.05 -10.47 5.76
C LYS A 69 0.38 -11.72 4.98
N ALA A 70 0.50 -11.64 3.65
CA ALA A 70 0.95 -12.75 2.84
C ALA A 70 2.41 -13.12 3.14
N LEU A 71 3.29 -12.13 3.24
CA LEU A 71 4.70 -12.31 3.62
C LEU A 71 4.83 -12.92 5.02
N ASP A 72 4.04 -12.41 5.98
CA ASP A 72 4.01 -12.94 7.35
C ASP A 72 3.56 -14.41 7.38
N ARG A 73 2.53 -14.78 6.62
CA ARG A 73 2.03 -16.17 6.51
C ARG A 73 3.07 -17.11 5.88
N MET A 74 3.91 -16.60 4.99
CA MET A 74 5.01 -17.37 4.40
C MET A 74 6.23 -17.48 5.32
N GLY A 75 6.20 -16.84 6.50
CA GLY A 75 7.30 -16.82 7.45
C GLY A 75 8.46 -15.91 7.02
N MET A 76 8.23 -14.96 6.11
CA MET A 76 9.24 -13.96 5.80
C MET A 76 9.34 -12.94 6.93
N VAL A 77 10.57 -12.65 7.35
CA VAL A 77 10.87 -11.61 8.33
C VAL A 77 11.31 -10.34 7.63
N SER A 78 11.01 -9.18 8.22
CA SER A 78 11.50 -7.91 7.69
C SER A 78 13.03 -7.84 7.77
N ARG A 79 13.65 -7.00 6.92
CA ARG A 79 15.10 -6.79 6.95
C ARG A 79 15.56 -6.26 8.31
N ASP A 80 14.79 -5.35 8.90
CA ASP A 80 15.09 -4.77 10.21
C ASP A 80 15.05 -5.81 11.32
N ASP A 81 14.08 -6.74 11.27
CA ASP A 81 14.01 -7.85 12.21
C ASP A 81 15.18 -8.81 12.07
N TYR A 82 15.58 -9.11 10.83
CA TYR A 82 16.76 -9.91 10.53
C TYR A 82 18.04 -9.26 11.05
N ASP A 83 18.30 -8.00 10.73
CA ASP A 83 19.50 -7.28 11.15
C ASP A 83 19.55 -7.13 12.69
N ARG A 84 18.39 -6.98 13.35
CA ARG A 84 18.30 -6.99 14.82
C ARG A 84 18.67 -8.35 15.40
N LEU A 85 18.23 -9.44 14.78
CA LEU A 85 18.60 -10.79 15.20
C LEU A 85 20.10 -11.04 14.99
N GLU A 86 20.64 -10.67 13.82
CA GLU A 86 22.06 -10.80 13.49
C GLU A 86 22.95 -10.08 14.51
N ARG A 87 22.63 -8.84 14.87
CA ARG A 87 23.37 -8.09 15.90
C ARG A 87 23.37 -8.80 17.26
N ARG A 88 22.22 -9.34 17.68
CA ARG A 88 22.10 -10.08 18.94
C ARG A 88 22.91 -11.37 18.92
N VAL A 89 22.88 -12.11 17.80
CA VAL A 89 23.67 -13.34 17.62
C VAL A 89 25.16 -13.03 17.72
N ARG A 90 25.65 -12.02 17.00
CA ARG A 90 27.07 -11.62 17.07
C ARG A 90 27.51 -11.22 18.48
N ALA A 91 26.66 -10.50 19.22
CA ALA A 91 26.97 -10.13 20.60
C ALA A 91 27.06 -11.35 21.52
N LEU A 92 26.16 -12.32 21.36
CA LEU A 92 26.19 -13.56 22.12
C LEU A 92 27.40 -14.43 21.76
N GLU A 93 27.74 -14.53 20.48
CA GLU A 93 28.93 -15.25 20.01
C GLU A 93 30.22 -14.64 20.57
N ALA A 94 30.32 -13.31 20.63
CA ALA A 94 31.46 -12.62 21.23
C ALA A 94 31.58 -12.91 22.74
N LEU A 95 30.47 -12.86 23.49
CA LEU A 95 30.45 -13.18 24.92
C LEU A 95 30.81 -14.65 25.19
N ALA A 96 30.31 -15.56 24.34
CA ALA A 96 30.64 -16.98 24.45
C ALA A 96 32.15 -17.21 24.23
N ALA A 97 32.76 -16.57 23.24
CA ALA A 97 34.19 -16.65 22.98
C ALA A 97 35.05 -16.13 24.15
N GLU A 98 34.60 -15.08 24.83
CA GLU A 98 35.28 -14.52 26.00
C GLU A 98 35.21 -15.48 27.21
N SER A 99 34.06 -16.14 27.42
CA SER A 99 33.86 -17.10 28.52
C SER A 99 34.67 -18.41 28.40
N VAL A 100 35.01 -18.84 27.19
CA VAL A 100 35.84 -20.04 26.93
C VAL A 100 37.32 -19.77 27.22
N THR A 101 37.75 -18.50 27.15
CA THR A 101 39.16 -18.10 27.39
C THR A 101 39.48 -17.98 28.89
N SER A 102 38.47 -18.00 29.76
CA SER A 102 38.60 -17.79 31.20
C SER A 102 38.47 -19.06 32.06
N GLN A 103 38.54 -20.28 31.50
CA GLN A 103 38.80 -21.47 32.32
C GLN A 103 40.31 -21.57 32.56
N PRO A 104 40.82 -21.20 33.75
CA PRO A 104 42.22 -21.35 34.06
C PRO A 104 42.51 -22.81 34.33
N GLU A 105 43.72 -23.20 33.95
CA GLU A 105 44.37 -24.48 34.12
C GLU A 105 44.66 -24.76 35.61
N ASP A 106 43.65 -24.76 36.49
CA ASP A 106 43.80 -25.13 37.91
C ASP A 106 43.38 -26.59 38.13
N GLU A 107 44.08 -27.50 37.43
CA GLU A 107 44.10 -28.92 37.78
C GLU A 107 45.49 -29.51 37.52
N CYS A 108 46.52 -28.85 38.04
CA CYS A 108 47.85 -29.42 38.19
C CYS A 108 48.45 -29.00 39.54
N LEU A 109 48.66 -30.01 40.40
CA LEU A 109 49.42 -30.03 41.67
C LEU A 109 48.57 -29.91 42.96
N GLY A 110 48.42 -31.07 43.61
CA GLY A 110 47.93 -31.23 44.98
C GLY A 110 47.64 -32.69 45.30
#